data_AF-A0A4Q2Y2K3-F1
#
_entry.id   AF-A0A4Q2Y2K3-F1
#
_cell.length_a   1.000
_cell.length_b   1.000
_cell.length_c   1.000
_cell.angle_alpha   90.00
_cell.angle_beta   90.00
_cell.angle_gamma   90.00
#
_symmetry.space_group_name_H-M   'P 1'
#
loop_
_entity.id
_entity.type
_entity.pdbx_description
1 polymer ?
#
loop_
_entity_poly.entity_id
_entity_poly.type
_entity_poly.pdbx_seq_one_letter_code
_entity_poly.pdbx_strand_id
1 'polypeptide(L)'
;MRDSASLPSVMLEAVRRLIPCLFCTYNQVSHLTGALVAAYHPPEWQAPMESIMPRMAPHIGSHPVYRNVHDNGDGSPHSVSDFASEEEWSVTPFATALETIGVRDSLIFCLHTSRQELIFIALNRGERSFSEDEREIAAHLRPHLTAAFENAAAFTEAQALALLSARAIEQSPQGVALVDLAQPALRVPWCAAPGRSADAASASSS
;
A
#
# COMPACT_ATOMS: atom_id res chain seq x y z
N MET A 1 -11.21 -9.88 2.14
CA MET A 1 -10.27 -8.76 2.36
C MET A 1 -9.56 -8.52 1.04
N ARG A 2 -9.29 -7.27 0.66
CA ARG A 2 -8.58 -6.97 -0.60
C ARG A 2 -7.08 -7.20 -0.42
N ASP A 3 -6.39 -7.56 -1.49
CA ASP A 3 -4.92 -7.67 -1.49
C ASP A 3 -4.27 -6.28 -1.45
N SER A 4 -3.00 -6.25 -1.06
CA SER A 4 -2.22 -5.01 -1.00
C SER A 4 -1.99 -4.36 -2.37
N ALA A 5 -2.02 -5.14 -3.46
CA ALA A 5 -1.77 -4.64 -4.81
C ALA A 5 -2.90 -3.74 -5.34
N SER A 6 -4.16 -4.08 -5.03
CA SER A 6 -5.33 -3.30 -5.46
C SER A 6 -5.62 -2.10 -4.55
N LEU A 7 -5.05 -2.07 -3.34
CA LEU A 7 -5.40 -1.11 -2.31
C LEU A 7 -5.16 0.37 -2.70
N PRO A 8 -4.03 0.76 -3.33
CA PRO A 8 -3.78 2.16 -3.67
C PRO A 8 -4.90 2.77 -4.53
N SER A 9 -5.35 2.06 -5.56
CA SER A 9 -6.42 2.51 -6.45
C SER A 9 -7.73 2.74 -5.68
N VAL A 10 -8.06 1.83 -4.77
CA VAL A 10 -9.28 1.88 -3.96
C VAL A 10 -9.26 3.04 -2.97
N MET A 11 -8.12 3.28 -2.32
CA MET A 11 -7.93 4.41 -1.42
C MET A 11 -8.11 5.72 -2.16
N LEU A 12 -7.46 5.86 -3.31
CA LEU A 12 -7.53 7.08 -4.10
C LEU A 12 -8.95 7.35 -4.65
N GLU A 13 -9.65 6.31 -5.10
CA GLU A 13 -11.06 6.41 -5.49
C GLU A 13 -11.94 6.89 -4.32
N ALA A 14 -11.77 6.31 -3.13
CA ALA A 14 -12.53 6.69 -1.94
C ALA A 14 -12.26 8.14 -1.52
N VAL A 15 -11.00 8.56 -1.52
CA VAL A 15 -10.59 9.93 -1.18
C VAL A 15 -11.18 10.93 -2.17
N ARG A 16 -11.07 10.67 -3.48
CA ARG A 16 -11.60 11.56 -4.53
C ARG A 16 -13.12 11.71 -4.48
N ARG A 17 -13.85 10.67 -4.06
CA ARG A 17 -15.31 10.74 -3.90
C ARG A 17 -15.76 11.68 -2.79
N LEU A 18 -14.89 11.97 -1.83
CA LEU A 18 -15.21 12.79 -0.66
C LEU A 18 -14.63 14.21 -0.76
N ILE A 19 -13.49 14.37 -1.44
CA ILE A 19 -12.84 15.67 -1.61
C ILE A 19 -12.67 15.93 -3.12
N PRO A 20 -13.41 16.88 -3.70
CA PRO A 20 -13.30 17.23 -5.11
C PRO A 20 -11.88 17.67 -5.48
N CYS A 21 -11.29 17.04 -6.49
CA CYS A 21 -9.96 17.39 -6.99
C CYS A 21 -9.85 17.10 -8.50
N LEU A 22 -8.76 17.51 -9.16
CA LEU A 22 -8.46 17.08 -10.53
C LEU A 22 -7.99 15.63 -10.56
N PHE A 23 -7.07 15.27 -9.66
CA PHE A 23 -6.59 13.91 -9.43
C PHE A 23 -5.96 13.79 -8.05
N CYS A 24 -5.75 12.56 -7.59
CA CYS A 24 -4.99 12.27 -6.39
C CYS A 24 -3.90 11.22 -6.66
N THR A 25 -2.85 11.26 -5.86
CA THR A 25 -1.71 10.36 -5.95
C THR A 25 -1.47 9.64 -4.63
N TYR A 26 -0.98 8.42 -4.74
CA TYR A 26 -0.50 7.59 -3.65
C TYR A 26 0.98 7.35 -3.90
N ASN A 27 1.84 7.70 -2.94
CA ASN A 27 3.29 7.48 -3.02
C ASN A 27 3.75 6.78 -1.74
N GLN A 28 3.95 5.46 -1.83
CA GLN A 28 4.47 4.65 -0.73
C GLN A 28 5.97 4.51 -0.86
N VAL A 29 6.69 4.95 0.17
CA VAL A 29 8.14 4.86 0.27
C VAL A 29 8.48 3.87 1.37
N SER A 30 9.23 2.83 1.02
CA SER A 30 9.80 1.89 1.97
C SER A 30 11.12 2.44 2.51
N HIS A 31 11.22 2.69 3.82
CA HIS A 31 12.50 3.12 4.42
C HIS A 31 13.56 2.02 4.42
N LEU A 32 13.14 0.75 4.33
CA LEU A 32 14.03 -0.40 4.33
C LEU A 32 14.73 -0.61 2.99
N THR A 33 13.99 -0.43 1.89
CA THR A 33 14.46 -0.77 0.54
C THR A 33 14.68 0.45 -0.35
N GLY A 34 14.16 1.61 0.04
CA GLY A 34 14.09 2.80 -0.82
C GLY A 34 13.09 2.64 -1.99
N ALA A 35 12.32 1.55 -2.04
CA ALA A 35 11.34 1.33 -3.09
C ALA A 35 10.21 2.37 -3.01
N LEU A 36 9.81 2.86 -4.19
CA LEU A 36 8.66 3.75 -4.38
C LEU A 36 7.57 2.99 -5.14
N VAL A 37 6.39 2.90 -4.55
CA VAL A 37 5.16 2.47 -5.23
C VAL A 37 4.28 3.70 -5.42
N ALA A 38 4.00 4.04 -6.68
CA ALA A 38 3.16 5.16 -7.05
C ALA A 38 1.84 4.68 -7.69
N ALA A 39 0.73 5.33 -7.35
CA ALA A 39 -0.55 5.15 -8.01
C ALA A 39 -1.26 6.49 -8.20
N TYR A 40 -2.15 6.55 -9.18
CA TYR A 40 -2.84 7.75 -9.61
C TYR A 40 -4.33 7.47 -9.77
N HIS A 41 -5.17 8.44 -9.43
CA HIS A 41 -6.59 8.38 -9.70
C HIS A 41 -7.14 9.76 -10.09
N PRO A 42 -7.77 9.91 -11.26
CA PRO A 42 -7.93 8.90 -12.31
C PRO A 42 -6.58 8.42 -12.93
N PRO A 43 -6.47 7.17 -13.44
CA PRO A 43 -5.20 6.62 -13.95
C PRO A 43 -4.57 7.40 -15.11
N GLU A 44 -5.38 8.10 -15.92
CA GLU A 44 -4.90 8.93 -17.02
C GLU A 44 -3.96 10.06 -16.61
N TRP A 45 -3.92 10.42 -15.32
CA TRP A 45 -3.00 11.41 -14.77
C TRP A 45 -1.58 10.89 -14.53
N GLN A 46 -1.35 9.59 -14.67
CA GLN A 46 -0.01 9.01 -14.56
C GLN A 46 0.95 9.62 -15.60
N ALA A 47 0.57 9.65 -16.88
CA ALA A 47 1.46 10.14 -17.94
C ALA A 47 1.79 11.65 -17.81
N PRO A 48 0.82 12.56 -17.55
CA PRO A 48 1.13 13.95 -17.25
C PRO A 48 2.08 14.12 -16.06
N MET A 49 1.84 13.39 -14.95
CA MET A 49 2.71 13.46 -13.76
C MET A 49 4.12 12.95 -14.04
N GLU A 50 4.27 11.82 -14.74
CA GLU A 50 5.57 11.29 -15.14
C GLU A 50 6.32 12.24 -16.08
N SER A 51 5.61 12.99 -16.93
CA SER A 51 6.23 13.97 -17.83
C SER A 51 6.92 15.14 -17.10
N ILE A 52 6.42 15.50 -15.92
CA ILE A 52 6.96 16.61 -15.10
C ILE A 52 7.88 16.13 -13.98
N MET A 53 7.84 14.84 -13.62
CA MET A 53 8.62 14.26 -12.53
C MET A 53 10.13 14.52 -12.62
N PRO A 54 10.80 14.45 -13.80
CA PRO A 54 12.23 14.76 -13.91
C PRO A 54 12.61 16.18 -13.46
N ARG A 55 11.66 17.13 -13.52
CA ARG A 55 11.86 18.52 -13.06
C ARG A 55 11.67 18.65 -11.55
N MET A 56 10.85 17.79 -10.95
CA MET A 56 10.51 17.82 -9.53
C MET A 56 11.44 16.94 -8.68
N ALA A 57 11.79 15.75 -9.16
CA ALA A 57 12.51 14.73 -8.40
C ALA A 57 13.83 15.22 -7.76
N PRO A 58 14.69 16.02 -8.43
CA PRO A 58 15.91 16.56 -7.82
C PRO A 58 15.64 17.48 -6.62
N HIS A 59 14.42 17.99 -6.50
CA HIS A 59 14.02 18.95 -5.49
C HIS A 59 13.08 18.34 -4.44
N ILE A 60 12.82 17.03 -4.44
CA ILE A 60 11.80 16.43 -3.56
C ILE A 60 11.97 16.76 -2.07
N GLY A 61 13.20 16.82 -1.58
CA GLY A 61 13.50 17.22 -0.19
C GLY A 61 13.23 18.70 0.11
N SER A 62 13.10 19.55 -0.90
CA SER A 62 12.75 20.95 -0.71
C SER A 62 11.24 21.20 -0.61
N HIS A 63 10.40 20.24 -0.97
CA HIS A 63 8.94 20.37 -0.89
C HIS A 63 8.50 20.59 0.56
N PRO A 64 7.78 21.69 0.89
CA PRO A 64 7.54 22.10 2.27
C PRO A 64 6.76 21.06 3.08
N VAL A 65 5.71 20.46 2.51
CA VAL A 65 4.93 19.43 3.22
C VAL A 65 5.77 18.16 3.49
N TYR A 66 6.55 17.69 2.51
CA TYR A 66 7.43 16.52 2.72
C TYR A 66 8.51 16.80 3.76
N ARG A 67 9.04 18.02 3.76
CA ARG A 67 9.98 18.47 4.79
C ARG A 67 9.34 18.50 6.17
N ASN A 68 8.11 19.01 6.31
CA ASN A 68 7.39 19.01 7.59
C ASN A 68 7.20 17.58 8.13
N VAL A 69 6.81 16.64 7.27
CA VAL A 69 6.68 15.22 7.65
C VAL A 69 8.04 14.65 8.09
N HIS A 70 9.10 14.93 7.33
CA HIS A 70 10.44 14.43 7.65
C HIS A 70 11.01 15.02 8.96
N ASP A 71 10.91 16.33 9.14
CA ASP A 71 11.57 17.04 10.24
C ASP A 71 10.75 16.98 11.54
N ASN A 72 9.41 17.02 11.44
CA ASN A 72 8.52 17.12 12.60
C ASN A 72 7.68 15.85 12.84
N GLY A 73 7.65 14.91 11.89
CA GLY A 73 6.77 13.73 11.96
C GLY A 73 5.28 14.05 11.78
N ASP A 74 4.94 15.29 11.43
CA ASP A 74 3.54 15.70 11.31
C ASP A 74 2.98 15.33 9.93
N GLY A 75 2.27 14.21 9.90
CA GLY A 75 1.57 13.71 8.71
C GLY A 75 0.14 14.25 8.56
N SER A 76 -0.26 15.31 9.27
CA SER A 76 -1.60 15.88 9.14
C SER A 76 -1.82 16.53 7.76
N PRO A 77 -3.07 16.75 7.32
CA PRO A 77 -3.33 17.37 6.02
C PRO A 77 -2.89 18.82 5.97
N HIS A 78 -1.98 19.09 5.03
CA HIS A 78 -1.45 20.42 4.78
C HIS A 78 -1.48 20.80 3.30
N SER A 79 -1.69 22.08 3.06
CA SER A 79 -1.41 22.70 1.78
C SER A 79 -0.01 23.32 1.80
N VAL A 80 0.51 23.62 0.62
CA VAL A 80 1.78 24.34 0.50
C VAL A 80 1.71 25.73 1.15
N SER A 81 0.54 26.38 1.06
CA SER A 81 0.27 27.69 1.66
C SER A 81 0.46 27.75 3.18
N ASP A 82 0.47 26.60 3.86
CA ASP A 82 0.66 26.53 5.31
C ASP A 82 2.14 26.79 5.69
N PHE A 83 3.05 26.69 4.71
CA PHE A 83 4.50 26.76 4.91
C PHE A 83 5.20 27.81 4.05
N ALA A 84 4.62 28.18 2.91
CA ALA A 84 5.20 29.12 1.97
C ALA A 84 4.11 30.06 1.43
N SER A 85 4.45 31.34 1.31
CA SER A 85 3.62 32.29 0.60
C SER A 85 3.54 31.93 -0.89
N GLU A 86 2.54 32.50 -1.58
CA GLU A 86 2.39 32.31 -3.02
C GLU A 86 3.62 32.75 -3.81
N GLU A 87 4.21 33.90 -3.44
CA GLU A 87 5.40 34.44 -4.09
C GLU A 87 6.57 33.46 -3.96
N GLU A 88 6.80 32.92 -2.76
CA GLU A 88 7.84 31.93 -2.49
C GLU A 88 7.59 30.60 -3.22
N TRP A 89 6.34 30.14 -3.28
CA TRP A 89 6.00 28.89 -3.96
C TRP A 89 6.12 29.00 -5.48
N SER A 90 5.63 30.08 -6.07
CA SER A 90 5.51 30.25 -7.53
C SER A 90 6.85 30.16 -8.28
N VAL A 91 7.95 30.51 -7.62
CA VAL A 91 9.30 30.45 -8.18
C VAL A 91 9.97 29.08 -8.04
N THR A 92 9.32 28.12 -7.38
CA THR A 92 9.90 26.79 -7.17
C THR A 92 9.80 25.91 -8.43
N PRO A 93 10.74 24.94 -8.61
CA PRO A 93 10.63 23.92 -9.66
C PRO A 93 9.34 23.08 -9.56
N PHE A 94 8.77 22.93 -8.36
CA PHE A 94 7.51 22.22 -8.18
C PHE A 94 6.33 23.01 -8.72
N ALA A 95 6.16 24.26 -8.29
CA ALA A 95 5.03 25.08 -8.72
C ALA A 95 5.03 25.23 -10.24
N THR A 96 6.18 25.57 -10.82
CA THR A 96 6.34 25.74 -12.27
C THR A 96 6.04 24.45 -13.04
N ALA A 97 6.46 23.29 -12.55
CA ALA A 97 6.17 22.00 -13.17
C ALA A 97 4.69 21.60 -13.08
N LEU A 98 4.09 21.73 -11.89
CA LEU A 98 2.68 21.43 -11.64
C LEU A 98 1.74 22.33 -12.45
N GLU A 99 2.10 23.60 -12.62
CA GLU A 99 1.31 24.54 -13.42
C GLU A 99 1.23 24.11 -14.90
N THR A 100 2.27 23.47 -15.45
CA THR A 100 2.26 22.98 -16.85
C THR A 100 1.21 21.91 -17.12
N ILE A 101 0.74 21.22 -16.08
CA ILE A 101 -0.33 20.22 -16.15
C ILE A 101 -1.64 20.73 -15.52
N GLY A 102 -1.74 22.03 -15.27
CA GLY A 102 -2.95 22.67 -14.77
C GLY A 102 -3.21 22.50 -13.27
N VAL A 103 -2.21 22.04 -12.49
CA VAL A 103 -2.32 21.98 -11.03
C VAL A 103 -1.92 23.33 -10.44
N ARG A 104 -2.81 23.88 -9.61
CA ARG A 104 -2.58 25.15 -8.91
C ARG A 104 -2.47 25.01 -7.40
N ASP A 105 -3.05 23.95 -6.83
CA ASP A 105 -2.95 23.70 -5.41
C ASP A 105 -3.01 22.20 -5.09
N SER A 106 -2.43 21.85 -3.95
CA SER A 106 -2.35 20.50 -3.45
C SER A 106 -2.66 20.45 -1.95
N LEU A 107 -3.45 19.46 -1.54
CA LEU A 107 -3.64 19.06 -0.15
C LEU A 107 -2.97 17.71 0.04
N ILE A 108 -2.03 17.65 0.97
CA ILE A 108 -1.13 16.51 1.14
C ILE A 108 -1.17 16.06 2.60
N PHE A 109 -1.31 14.75 2.83
CA PHE A 109 -1.16 14.15 4.14
C PHE A 109 -0.36 12.86 4.06
N CYS A 110 0.17 12.42 5.20
CA CYS A 110 0.98 11.22 5.29
C CYS A 110 0.35 10.17 6.21
N LEU A 111 0.31 8.92 5.75
CA LEU A 111 -0.01 7.77 6.59
C LEU A 111 1.31 7.22 7.15
N HIS A 112 1.44 7.28 8.47
CA HIS A 112 2.49 6.56 9.18
C HIS A 112 2.02 5.13 9.40
N THR A 113 2.79 4.17 8.88
CA THR A 113 2.50 2.74 9.04
C THR A 113 3.43 2.13 10.08
N SER A 114 3.00 1.05 10.71
CA SER A 114 3.79 0.23 11.63
C SER A 114 4.96 -0.48 10.94
N ARG A 115 4.97 -0.48 9.60
CA ARG A 115 5.87 -1.27 8.74
C ARG A 115 7.09 -0.49 8.25
N GLN A 116 7.38 0.67 8.84
CA GLN A 116 8.43 1.59 8.39
C GLN A 116 8.22 2.05 6.94
N GLU A 117 6.96 2.23 6.56
CA GLU A 117 6.58 2.81 5.27
C GLU A 117 5.87 4.13 5.49
N LEU A 118 6.19 5.11 4.66
CA LEU A 118 5.46 6.37 4.57
C LEU A 118 4.63 6.38 3.30
N ILE A 119 3.35 6.67 3.46
CA ILE A 119 2.43 6.78 2.33
C ILE A 119 1.96 8.22 2.24
N PHE A 120 2.39 8.93 1.21
CA PHE A 120 1.88 10.26 0.92
C PHE A 120 0.66 10.17 0.02
N ILE A 121 -0.42 10.83 0.45
CA ILE A 121 -1.61 11.05 -0.37
C ILE A 121 -1.66 12.53 -0.69
N ALA A 122 -1.62 12.86 -1.99
CA ALA A 122 -1.74 14.23 -2.47
C ALA A 122 -2.98 14.36 -3.34
N LEU A 123 -3.88 15.29 -2.98
CA LEU A 123 -5.01 15.72 -3.80
C LEU A 123 -4.60 16.99 -4.53
N ASN A 124 -4.76 17.01 -5.84
CA ASN A 124 -4.32 18.12 -6.70
C ASN A 124 -5.52 18.72 -7.41
N ARG A 125 -5.61 20.05 -7.49
CA ARG A 125 -6.71 20.74 -8.18
C ARG A 125 -6.20 21.93 -8.99
N GLY A 126 -7.01 22.39 -9.94
CA GLY A 126 -6.71 23.56 -10.79
C GLY A 126 -7.22 24.88 -10.21
N GLU A 127 -8.02 24.81 -9.15
CA GLU A 127 -8.45 25.96 -8.36
C GLU A 127 -7.48 26.19 -7.19
N ARG A 128 -7.59 27.33 -6.52
CA ARG A 128 -6.78 27.61 -5.34
C ARG A 128 -7.51 27.25 -4.07
N SER A 129 -6.71 26.85 -3.08
CA SER A 129 -7.09 26.59 -1.71
C SER A 129 -7.93 25.32 -1.55
N PHE A 130 -7.64 24.58 -0.48
CA PHE A 130 -8.55 23.61 0.12
C PHE A 130 -9.27 24.24 1.31
N SER A 131 -10.59 24.04 1.37
CA SER A 131 -11.41 24.55 2.46
C SER A 131 -11.07 23.81 3.75
N GLU A 132 -11.41 24.42 4.87
CA GLU A 132 -11.22 23.79 6.18
C GLU A 132 -12.04 22.50 6.29
N ASP A 133 -13.27 22.47 5.75
CA ASP A 133 -14.09 21.26 5.71
C ASP A 133 -13.40 20.13 4.93
N GLU A 134 -12.75 20.43 3.80
CA GLU A 134 -12.01 19.44 3.01
C GLU A 134 -10.77 18.92 3.75
N ARG A 135 -10.06 19.79 4.48
CA ARG A 135 -8.94 19.41 5.35
C ARG A 135 -9.41 18.53 6.49
N GLU A 136 -10.54 18.87 7.10
CA GLU A 136 -11.14 18.10 8.18
C GLU A 136 -11.56 16.70 7.68
N ILE A 137 -12.16 16.59 6.49
CA ILE A 137 -12.46 15.30 5.85
C ILE A 137 -11.17 14.49 5.68
N ALA A 138 -10.10 15.09 5.14
CA ALA A 138 -8.82 14.39 4.98
C ALA A 138 -8.23 13.92 6.33
N ALA A 139 -8.35 14.74 7.38
CA ALA A 139 -7.88 14.42 8.72
C ALA A 139 -8.64 13.23 9.32
N HIS A 140 -9.97 13.18 9.11
CA HIS A 140 -10.82 12.05 9.51
C HIS A 140 -10.55 10.78 8.69
N LEU A 141 -10.28 10.90 7.39
CA LEU A 141 -9.96 9.75 6.54
C LEU A 141 -8.63 9.10 6.89
N ARG A 142 -7.63 9.90 7.28
CA ARG A 142 -6.26 9.45 7.54
C ARG A 142 -6.17 8.19 8.41
N PRO A 143 -6.73 8.13 9.65
CA PRO A 143 -6.65 6.92 10.48
C PRO A 143 -7.34 5.70 9.84
N HIS A 144 -8.41 5.91 9.08
CA HIS A 144 -9.10 4.81 8.39
C HIS A 144 -8.31 4.26 7.22
N LEU A 145 -7.61 5.13 6.47
CA LEU A 145 -6.71 4.72 5.40
C LEU A 145 -5.49 3.99 5.95
N THR A 146 -4.90 4.46 7.05
CA THR A 146 -3.83 3.72 7.75
C THR A 146 -4.32 2.34 8.18
N ALA A 147 -5.48 2.24 8.83
CA ALA A 147 -6.01 0.95 9.26
C ALA A 147 -6.31 0.01 8.09
N ALA A 148 -6.84 0.55 6.97
CA ALA A 148 -7.08 -0.24 5.77
C ALA A 148 -5.78 -0.78 5.16
N PHE A 149 -4.71 0.03 5.17
CA PHE A 149 -3.37 -0.40 4.78
C PHE A 149 -2.86 -1.56 5.63
N GLU A 150 -2.88 -1.39 6.96
CA GLU A 150 -2.36 -2.39 7.88
C GLU A 150 -3.12 -3.71 7.78
N ASN A 151 -4.45 -3.64 7.66
CA ASN A 151 -5.28 -4.83 7.50
C ASN A 151 -4.99 -5.57 6.19
N ALA A 152 -4.83 -4.84 5.08
CA ALA A 152 -4.50 -5.45 3.79
C ALA A 152 -3.11 -6.07 3.80
N ALA A 153 -2.12 -5.40 4.38
CA ALA A 153 -0.75 -5.91 4.50
C ALA A 153 -0.70 -7.18 5.37
N ALA A 154 -1.34 -7.16 6.54
CA ALA A 154 -1.42 -8.34 7.41
C ALA A 154 -2.14 -9.52 6.73
N PHE A 155 -3.20 -9.24 5.96
CA PHE A 155 -3.91 -10.27 5.21
C PHE A 155 -3.05 -10.89 4.10
N THR A 156 -2.35 -10.06 3.33
CA THR A 156 -1.42 -10.54 2.28
C THR A 156 -0.33 -11.43 2.88
N GLU A 157 0.26 -11.05 4.01
CA GLU A 157 1.29 -11.86 4.68
C GLU A 157 0.74 -13.19 5.22
N ALA A 158 -0.42 -13.16 5.88
CA ALA A 158 -1.07 -14.37 6.36
C ALA A 158 -1.39 -15.33 5.23
N GLN A 159 -1.85 -14.82 4.08
CA GLN A 159 -2.10 -15.62 2.89
C GLN A 159 -0.81 -16.22 2.31
N ALA A 160 0.26 -15.43 2.22
CA ALA A 160 1.55 -15.90 1.73
C ALA A 160 2.13 -17.01 2.63
N LEU A 161 2.08 -16.82 3.95
CA LEU A 161 2.52 -17.81 4.92
C LEU A 161 1.71 -19.11 4.80
N ALA A 162 0.37 -19.02 4.71
CA ALA A 162 -0.50 -20.18 4.55
C ALA A 162 -0.16 -20.99 3.28
N LEU A 163 0.10 -20.31 2.16
CA LEU A 163 0.50 -20.96 0.91
C LEU A 163 1.86 -21.65 1.00
N LEU A 164 2.85 -21.00 1.62
CA LEU A 164 4.18 -21.58 1.83
C LEU A 164 4.11 -22.79 2.77
N SER A 165 3.35 -22.71 3.86
CA SER A 165 3.12 -23.83 4.77
C SER A 165 2.44 -25.00 4.06
N ALA A 166 1.39 -24.75 3.27
CA ALA A 166 0.72 -25.80 2.50
C ALA A 166 1.68 -26.51 1.54
N ARG A 167 2.50 -25.76 0.79
CA ARG A 167 3.52 -26.35 -0.10
C ARG A 167 4.59 -27.13 0.65
N ALA A 168 5.06 -26.63 1.78
CA ALA A 168 6.05 -27.32 2.60
C ALA A 168 5.51 -28.65 3.14
N ILE A 169 4.22 -28.70 3.52
CA ILE A 169 3.54 -29.92 3.94
C ILE A 169 3.41 -30.90 2.77
N GLU A 170 2.97 -30.46 1.59
CA GLU A 170 2.85 -31.30 0.40
C GLU A 170 4.19 -31.92 -0.05
N GLN A 171 5.29 -31.19 0.11
CA GLN A 171 6.63 -31.64 -0.24
C GLN A 171 7.33 -32.42 0.87
N SER A 172 6.75 -32.46 2.06
CA SER A 172 7.34 -33.17 3.20
C SER A 172 7.12 -34.68 3.06
N PRO A 173 8.15 -35.50 3.33
CA PRO A 173 7.97 -36.95 3.47
C PRO A 173 7.18 -37.33 4.74
N GLN A 174 6.82 -36.36 5.58
CA GLN A 174 6.11 -36.55 6.84
C GLN A 174 4.63 -36.20 6.70
N GLY A 175 3.75 -37.05 7.24
CA GLY A 175 2.32 -36.74 7.34
C GLY A 175 2.06 -35.69 8.42
N VAL A 176 1.25 -34.68 8.10
CA VAL A 176 0.82 -33.65 9.06
C VAL A 176 -0.64 -33.91 9.43
N ALA A 177 -0.91 -33.97 10.74
CA ALA A 177 -2.26 -34.10 11.28
C ALA A 177 -2.61 -32.84 12.09
N LEU A 178 -3.76 -32.24 11.80
CA LEU A 178 -4.29 -31.14 12.60
C LEU A 178 -5.06 -31.74 13.79
N VAL A 179 -4.67 -31.39 15.00
CA VAL A 179 -5.29 -31.91 16.24
C VAL A 179 -6.01 -30.76 16.94
N ASP A 180 -7.33 -30.87 17.07
CA ASP A 180 -8.09 -30.00 17.97
C ASP A 180 -7.89 -30.46 19.41
N LEU A 181 -7.11 -29.72 20.19
CA LEU A 181 -6.82 -30.04 21.59
C LEU A 181 -8.02 -29.82 22.52
N ALA A 182 -9.07 -29.13 22.07
CA ALA A 182 -10.32 -28.97 22.80
C ALA A 182 -11.27 -30.16 22.60
N GLN A 183 -10.99 -31.05 21.63
CA GLN A 183 -11.74 -32.27 21.40
C GLN A 183 -10.90 -33.51 21.75
N PRO A 184 -11.25 -34.28 22.80
CA PRO A 184 -10.40 -35.37 23.31
C PRO A 184 -10.32 -36.62 22.40
N ALA A 185 -10.94 -36.62 21.22
CA ALA A 185 -10.97 -37.78 20.34
C ALA A 185 -10.43 -37.44 18.95
N LEU A 186 -9.11 -37.53 18.79
CA LEU A 186 -8.48 -37.49 17.48
C LEU A 186 -8.83 -38.77 16.69
N ARG A 187 -9.78 -38.68 15.76
CA ARG A 187 -9.98 -39.72 14.73
C ARG A 187 -9.10 -39.40 13.54
N VAL A 188 -7.92 -40.01 13.47
CA VAL A 188 -7.12 -40.01 12.25
C VAL A 188 -7.61 -41.17 11.38
N PRO A 189 -8.30 -40.93 10.25
CA PRO A 189 -8.56 -42.00 9.30
C PRO A 189 -7.23 -42.49 8.73
N TRP A 190 -6.94 -43.77 8.94
CA TRP A 190 -5.77 -44.44 8.38
C TRP A 190 -5.88 -44.48 6.85
N CYS A 191 -5.12 -43.65 6.15
CA CYS A 191 -4.86 -43.84 4.72
C CYS A 191 -3.76 -44.87 4.56
N ALA A 192 -4.12 -46.14 4.36
CA ALA A 192 -3.18 -47.15 3.91
C ALA A 192 -2.67 -46.76 2.52
N ALA A 193 -1.36 -46.58 2.37
CA ALA A 193 -0.72 -46.50 1.06
C ALA A 193 -1.04 -47.78 0.27
N PRO A 194 -1.26 -47.71 -1.06
CA PRO A 194 -1.46 -48.90 -1.87
C PRO A 194 -0.19 -49.74 -1.80
N GLY A 195 -0.33 -50.94 -1.23
CA GLY A 195 0.76 -51.86 -0.97
C GLY A 195 1.51 -52.22 -2.24
N ARG A 196 2.84 -52.04 -2.21
CA ARG A 196 3.73 -52.91 -2.96
C ARG A 196 3.76 -54.23 -2.20
N SER A 197 3.11 -55.25 -2.76
CA SER A 197 3.21 -56.63 -2.29
C SER A 197 4.67 -57.08 -2.34
N ALA A 198 5.23 -57.46 -1.20
CA ALA A 198 6.46 -58.23 -1.11
C ALA A 198 6.12 -59.72 -1.04
N ASP A 199 6.66 -60.44 -2.04
CA ASP A 199 7.21 -61.80 -2.02
C ASP A 199 6.42 -63.01 -1.50
N ALA A 200 6.31 -64.02 -2.36
CA ALA A 200 6.52 -65.41 -1.98
C ALA A 200 7.28 -66.15 -3.10
N ALA A 201 8.50 -66.57 -2.80
CA ALA A 201 9.36 -67.39 -3.63
C ALA A 201 8.97 -68.89 -3.55
N SER A 202 9.14 -69.57 -4.69
CA SER A 202 9.55 -70.97 -4.91
C SER A 202 8.83 -72.14 -4.20
N ALA A 203 8.27 -73.08 -4.99
CA ALA A 203 8.72 -74.49 -5.04
C ALA A 203 7.98 -75.32 -6.12
N SER A 204 8.73 -76.30 -6.65
CA SER A 204 8.60 -77.28 -7.74
C SER A 204 7.39 -78.23 -7.87
N SER A 205 7.39 -78.94 -9.03
CA SER A 205 6.73 -80.22 -9.45
C SER A 205 5.47 -80.05 -10.30
N SER A 206 5.29 -80.66 -11.49
CA SER A 206 5.93 -81.79 -12.19
C SER A 206 5.95 -81.56 -13.71
#